data_AF-A0A8G1R2X8-F1
#
_entry.id   AF-A0A8G1R2X8-F1
#
_cell.length_a   1.000
_cell.length_b   1.000
_cell.length_c   1.000
_cell.angle_alpha   90.00
_cell.angle_beta   90.00
_cell.angle_gamma   90.00
#
_symmetry.space_group_name_H-M   'P 1'
#
loop_
_entity.id
_entity.type
_entity.pdbx_description
1 polymer ?
#
loop_
_entity_poly.entity_id
_entity_poly.type
_entity_poly.pdbx_seq_one_letter_code
_entity_poly.pdbx_strand_id
1 'polypeptide(L)'
;MAVTIPITSYVGVPREEVTPVFRTACYLRFRKPDVDMLLQHVDTWLDHTVVSALIEAALRLLPPANTPEGKIEAAQRMQKKAKEAETAEASFVDRVRSFGHHILTESEQKKLQLRPTPNIRFSEPIMIDGCLCYWLEYKNFFGFRSNPFIASKTIKQLKKYASCLGPGAVVYKLGFKTGHIVDTRIHLFREAEALRFLERTAIDSTLGSGFR
;
A
#
# COMPACT_ATOMS: atom_id res chain seq x y z
N MET A 1 -24.64 -10.43 24.79
CA MET A 1 -24.70 -10.51 23.32
C MET A 1 -23.62 -9.59 22.76
N ALA A 2 -22.61 -10.13 22.09
CA ALA A 2 -21.57 -9.30 21.48
C ALA A 2 -22.17 -8.64 20.23
N VAL A 3 -22.20 -7.30 20.21
CA VAL A 3 -22.63 -6.52 19.05
C VAL A 3 -21.55 -6.67 17.99
N THR A 4 -21.80 -7.50 16.97
CA THR A 4 -20.99 -7.56 15.76
C THR A 4 -21.25 -6.30 14.96
N ILE A 5 -20.47 -5.25 15.21
CA ILE A 5 -20.45 -4.05 14.36
C ILE A 5 -20.04 -4.52 12.95
N PRO A 6 -20.88 -4.30 11.92
CA PRO A 6 -20.52 -4.66 10.56
C PRO A 6 -19.24 -3.91 10.17
N ILE A 7 -18.21 -4.65 9.75
CA ILE A 7 -17.01 -4.02 9.22
C ILE A 7 -17.41 -3.37 7.91
N THR A 8 -17.38 -2.05 7.86
CA THR A 8 -17.43 -1.34 6.58
C THR A 8 -16.10 -1.57 5.87
N SER A 9 -16.15 -2.25 4.73
CA SER A 9 -14.97 -2.42 3.89
C SER A 9 -14.48 -1.04 3.41
N TYR A 10 -13.17 -0.83 3.48
CA TYR A 10 -12.55 0.40 2.97
C TYR A 10 -12.51 0.34 1.44
N VAL A 11 -13.35 1.14 0.78
CA VAL A 11 -13.49 1.17 -0.70
C VAL A 11 -12.54 2.14 -1.40
N GLY A 12 -11.65 2.79 -0.65
CA GLY A 12 -10.77 3.84 -1.15
C GLY A 12 -11.36 5.25 -1.02
N VAL A 13 -10.50 6.24 -1.21
CA VAL A 13 -10.86 7.67 -1.20
C VAL A 13 -11.36 8.09 -2.58
N PRO A 14 -12.51 8.79 -2.68
CA PRO A 14 -13.02 9.30 -3.95
C PRO A 14 -12.03 10.23 -4.67
N ARG A 15 -12.14 10.29 -6.00
CA ARG A 15 -11.22 11.08 -6.83
C ARG A 15 -11.36 12.57 -6.56
N GLU A 16 -12.59 13.02 -6.32
CA GLU A 16 -13.03 14.37 -6.02
C GLU A 16 -12.42 14.91 -4.73
N GLU A 17 -12.07 14.04 -3.77
CA GLU A 17 -11.36 14.44 -2.54
C GLU A 17 -9.84 14.47 -2.75
N VAL A 18 -9.28 13.50 -3.49
CA VAL A 18 -7.83 13.42 -3.72
C VAL A 18 -7.33 14.49 -4.71
N THR A 19 -8.11 14.78 -5.76
CA THR A 19 -7.65 15.60 -6.89
C THR A 19 -7.38 17.06 -6.51
N PRO A 20 -8.25 17.76 -5.76
CA PRO A 20 -8.00 19.13 -5.33
C PRO A 20 -6.72 19.24 -4.50
N VAL A 21 -6.57 18.39 -3.48
CA VAL A 21 -5.39 18.35 -2.60
C VAL A 21 -4.11 18.13 -3.40
N PHE A 22 -4.09 17.13 -4.29
CA PHE A 22 -2.91 16.87 -5.11
C PHE A 22 -2.60 18.00 -6.11
N ARG A 23 -3.62 18.64 -6.69
CA ARG A 23 -3.44 19.80 -7.59
C ARG A 23 -2.86 21.00 -6.85
N THR A 24 -3.38 21.30 -5.65
CA THR A 24 -2.86 22.37 -4.79
C THR A 24 -1.41 22.07 -4.38
N ALA A 25 -1.11 20.83 -3.99
CA ALA A 25 0.27 20.39 -3.73
C ALA A 25 1.19 20.60 -4.95
N CYS A 26 0.72 20.25 -6.15
CA CYS A 26 1.47 20.48 -7.38
C CYS A 26 1.70 21.97 -7.65
N TYR A 27 0.69 22.82 -7.44
CA TYR A 27 0.81 24.26 -7.61
C TYR A 27 1.85 24.86 -6.65
N LEU A 28 1.83 24.44 -5.38
CA LEU A 28 2.71 24.96 -4.33
C LEU A 28 4.10 24.31 -4.31
N ARG A 29 4.35 23.21 -5.03
CA ARG A 29 5.54 22.34 -4.88
C ARG A 29 6.90 23.05 -4.87
N PHE A 30 7.05 24.16 -5.60
CA PHE A 30 8.30 24.94 -5.62
C PHE A 30 8.60 25.68 -4.31
N ARG A 31 7.57 25.91 -3.47
CA ARG A 31 7.69 26.48 -2.12
C ARG A 31 7.92 25.41 -1.05
N LYS A 32 8.02 24.13 -1.42
CA LYS A 32 8.12 22.99 -0.49
C LYS A 32 7.02 23.04 0.61
N PRO A 33 5.72 23.01 0.24
CA PRO A 33 4.63 23.17 1.20
C PRO A 33 4.64 22.04 2.23
N ASP A 34 4.23 22.36 3.46
CA ASP A 34 3.83 21.38 4.48
C ASP A 34 2.30 21.21 4.49
N VAL A 35 1.81 20.39 5.43
CA VAL A 35 0.38 20.11 5.55
C VAL A 35 -0.40 21.37 5.90
N ASP A 36 0.06 22.15 6.87
CA ASP A 36 -0.65 23.35 7.35
C ASP A 36 -0.75 24.42 6.26
N MET A 37 0.33 24.68 5.52
CA MET A 37 0.30 25.58 4.37
C MET A 37 -0.70 25.09 3.32
N LEU A 38 -0.76 23.79 3.06
CA LEU A 38 -1.67 23.26 2.05
C LEU A 38 -3.13 23.40 2.49
N LEU A 39 -3.44 23.14 3.76
CA LEU A 39 -4.80 23.25 4.33
C LEU A 39 -5.34 24.70 4.33
N GLN A 40 -4.47 25.71 4.27
CA GLN A 40 -4.89 27.10 4.05
C GLN A 40 -5.47 27.35 2.64
N HIS A 41 -5.19 26.46 1.68
CA HIS A 41 -5.51 26.62 0.26
C HIS A 41 -6.54 25.60 -0.27
N VAL A 42 -6.88 24.58 0.52
CA VAL A 42 -7.86 23.57 0.11
C VAL A 42 -8.61 23.05 1.34
N ASP A 43 -9.93 23.05 1.22
CA ASP A 43 -10.80 22.39 2.19
C ASP A 43 -10.80 20.88 1.90
N THR A 44 -10.50 20.07 2.92
CA THR A 44 -10.37 18.63 2.77
C THR A 44 -10.61 17.88 4.07
N TRP A 45 -11.21 16.71 3.95
CA TRP A 45 -11.43 15.76 5.04
C TRP A 45 -10.39 14.65 5.07
N LEU A 46 -9.38 14.72 4.20
CA LEU A 46 -8.30 13.74 4.16
C LEU A 46 -7.44 13.85 5.41
N ASP A 47 -7.10 12.68 5.98
CA ASP A 47 -6.16 12.59 7.08
C ASP A 47 -4.82 13.28 6.73
N HIS A 48 -4.21 13.93 7.72
CA HIS A 48 -2.95 14.67 7.57
C HIS A 48 -1.84 13.81 6.95
N THR A 49 -1.80 12.50 7.25
CA THR A 49 -0.82 11.58 6.68
C THR A 49 -1.05 11.33 5.18
N VAL A 50 -2.31 11.28 4.73
CA VAL A 50 -2.66 11.18 3.31
C VAL A 50 -2.31 12.49 2.60
N VAL A 51 -2.63 13.64 3.20
CA VAL A 51 -2.24 14.96 2.67
C VAL A 51 -0.72 15.06 2.51
N SER A 52 0.03 14.69 3.55
CA SER A 52 1.50 14.64 3.52
C SER A 52 2.02 13.73 2.40
N ALA A 53 1.43 12.54 2.22
CA ALA A 53 1.81 11.64 1.13
C ALA A 53 1.53 12.23 -0.28
N LEU A 54 0.45 13.00 -0.43
CA LEU A 54 0.14 13.71 -1.68
C LEU A 54 1.13 14.86 -1.94
N ILE A 55 1.51 15.61 -0.91
CA ILE A 55 2.59 16.61 -0.97
C ILE A 55 3.89 15.95 -1.41
N GLU A 56 4.30 14.86 -0.76
CA GLU A 56 5.52 14.13 -1.11
C GLU A 56 5.50 13.65 -2.56
N ALA A 57 4.36 13.18 -3.04
CA ALA A 57 4.22 12.77 -4.43
C ALA A 57 4.31 13.96 -5.41
N ALA A 58 3.77 15.13 -5.05
CA ALA A 58 3.89 16.35 -5.86
C ALA A 58 5.35 16.87 -5.90
N LEU A 59 6.08 16.76 -4.79
CA LEU A 59 7.50 17.15 -4.71
C LEU A 59 8.40 16.27 -5.60
N ARG A 60 8.01 15.01 -5.87
CA ARG A 60 8.73 14.15 -6.84
C ARG A 60 8.62 14.64 -8.29
N LEU A 61 7.67 15.56 -8.57
CA LEU A 61 7.55 16.19 -9.89
C LEU A 61 8.48 17.40 -10.06
N LEU A 62 9.26 17.76 -9.04
CA LEU A 62 10.30 18.78 -9.17
C LEU A 62 11.41 18.29 -10.11
N PRO A 63 12.05 19.20 -10.87
CA PRO A 63 13.23 18.84 -11.65
C PRO A 63 14.34 18.31 -10.71
N PRO A 64 15.24 17.44 -11.21
CA PRO A 64 16.37 16.96 -10.45
C PRO A 64 17.21 18.11 -9.88
N ALA A 65 17.80 17.90 -8.71
CA ALA A 65 18.72 18.88 -8.14
C ALA A 65 19.98 18.99 -9.01
N ASN A 66 20.30 20.22 -9.44
CA ASN A 66 21.45 20.49 -10.30
C ASN A 66 22.71 20.86 -9.50
N THR A 67 22.57 21.24 -8.23
CA THR A 67 23.71 21.55 -7.34
C THR A 67 24.24 20.29 -6.65
N PRO A 68 25.54 20.23 -6.29
CA PRO A 68 26.09 19.14 -5.48
C PRO A 68 25.33 18.94 -4.16
N GLU A 69 25.01 20.02 -3.46
CA GLU A 69 24.32 20.01 -2.17
C GLU A 69 22.91 19.43 -2.32
N GLY A 70 22.17 19.84 -3.35
CA GLY A 70 20.83 19.35 -3.60
C GLY A 70 20.81 17.87 -4.02
N LYS A 71 21.86 17.39 -4.70
CA LYS A 71 22.01 15.95 -5.00
C LYS A 71 22.23 15.13 -3.73
N ILE A 72 23.04 15.64 -2.80
CA ILE A 72 23.27 15.01 -1.49
C ILE A 72 21.98 14.97 -0.68
N GLU A 73 21.25 16.09 -0.57
CA GLU A 73 19.95 16.16 0.14
C GLU A 73 18.94 15.17 -0.46
N ALA A 74 18.84 15.12 -1.80
CA ALA A 74 17.95 14.20 -2.49
C ALA A 74 18.33 12.72 -2.23
N ALA A 75 19.62 12.39 -2.25
CA ALA A 75 20.11 11.05 -1.96
C ALA A 75 19.82 10.63 -0.51
N GLN A 76 20.07 11.52 0.46
CA GLN A 76 19.75 11.29 1.87
C GLN A 76 18.26 11.08 2.09
N ARG A 77 17.41 11.90 1.46
CA ARG A 77 15.95 11.76 1.55
C ARG A 77 15.47 10.45 0.94
N MET A 78 16.03 10.06 -0.22
CA MET A 78 15.73 8.79 -0.86
C MET A 78 16.14 7.60 0.01
N GLN A 79 17.34 7.64 0.60
CA GLN A 79 17.82 6.59 1.50
C GLN A 79 16.94 6.46 2.75
N LYS A 80 16.61 7.58 3.40
CA LYS A 80 15.70 7.60 4.56
C LYS A 80 14.35 6.97 4.21
N LYS A 81 13.76 7.37 3.07
CA LYS A 81 12.47 6.83 2.60
C LYS A 81 12.54 5.35 2.24
N ALA A 82 13.64 4.89 1.64
CA ALA A 82 13.85 3.47 1.37
C ALA A 82 13.88 2.66 2.68
N LYS A 83 14.62 3.14 3.69
CA LYS A 83 14.69 2.49 5.01
C LYS A 83 13.33 2.48 5.73
N GLU A 84 12.59 3.59 5.68
CA GLU A 84 11.22 3.67 6.21
C GLU A 84 10.29 2.66 5.52
N ALA A 85 10.38 2.53 4.19
CA ALA A 85 9.60 1.57 3.41
C ALA A 85 9.96 0.12 3.75
N GLU A 86 11.24 -0.21 3.84
CA GLU A 86 11.74 -1.54 4.23
C GLU A 86 11.27 -1.91 5.64
N THR A 87 11.38 -0.98 6.60
CA THR A 87 10.93 -1.20 7.98
C THR A 87 9.42 -1.44 8.05
N ALA A 88 8.64 -0.63 7.31
CA ALA A 88 7.18 -0.79 7.27
C ALA A 88 6.77 -2.12 6.62
N GLU A 89 7.44 -2.52 5.54
CA GLU A 89 7.21 -3.81 4.90
C GLU A 89 7.52 -4.98 5.83
N ALA A 90 8.70 -4.97 6.47
CA ALA A 90 9.09 -6.00 7.43
C ALA A 90 8.06 -6.11 8.58
N SER A 91 7.65 -4.98 9.14
CA SER A 91 6.63 -4.95 10.20
C SER A 91 5.29 -5.52 9.74
N PHE A 92 4.86 -5.23 8.51
CA PHE A 92 3.63 -5.79 7.94
C PHE A 92 3.75 -7.31 7.79
N VAL A 93 4.84 -7.79 7.20
CA VAL A 93 5.12 -9.22 7.00
C VAL A 93 5.15 -9.98 8.33
N ASP A 94 5.86 -9.45 9.33
CA ASP A 94 5.95 -10.05 10.66
C ASP A 94 4.57 -10.12 11.33
N ARG A 95 3.73 -9.09 11.16
CA ARG A 95 2.38 -9.09 11.69
C ARG A 95 1.52 -10.18 11.03
N VAL A 96 1.55 -10.31 9.70
CA VAL A 96 0.82 -11.37 8.99
C VAL A 96 1.28 -12.76 9.43
N ARG A 97 2.60 -12.96 9.59
CA ARG A 97 3.17 -14.21 10.09
C ARG A 97 2.73 -14.50 11.53
N SER A 98 2.66 -13.49 12.39
CA SER A 98 2.24 -13.64 13.79
C SER A 98 0.80 -14.13 13.95
N PHE A 99 -0.05 -13.97 12.93
CA PHE A 99 -1.39 -14.55 12.91
C PHE A 99 -1.40 -16.07 12.64
N GLY A 100 -0.24 -16.70 12.38
CA GLY A 100 -0.16 -18.15 12.15
C GLY A 100 -0.38 -18.57 10.69
N HIS A 101 -0.41 -17.62 9.76
CA HIS A 101 -0.50 -17.93 8.33
C HIS A 101 0.79 -18.55 7.81
N HIS A 102 0.66 -19.64 7.04
CA HIS A 102 1.79 -20.25 6.34
C HIS A 102 2.17 -19.41 5.12
N ILE A 103 3.20 -18.58 5.29
CA ILE A 103 3.66 -17.63 4.28
C ILE A 103 5.15 -17.80 3.93
N LEU A 104 5.48 -17.48 2.69
CA LEU A 104 6.84 -17.26 2.22
C LEU A 104 7.06 -15.75 1.98
N THR A 105 8.08 -15.21 2.62
CA THR A 105 8.58 -13.85 2.41
C THR A 105 9.35 -13.73 1.10
N GLU A 106 9.55 -12.51 0.59
CA GLU A 106 10.36 -12.30 -0.61
C GLU A 106 11.75 -12.95 -0.51
N SER A 107 12.42 -12.81 0.64
CA SER A 107 13.74 -13.39 0.91
C SER A 107 13.74 -14.91 0.89
N GLU A 108 12.72 -15.56 1.45
CA GLU A 108 12.57 -17.02 1.41
C GLU A 108 12.27 -17.52 0.00
N GLN A 109 11.39 -16.82 -0.73
CA GLN A 109 11.10 -17.13 -2.13
C GLN A 109 12.36 -17.02 -3.01
N LYS A 110 13.21 -16.01 -2.78
CA LYS A 110 14.52 -15.87 -3.46
C LYS A 110 15.46 -17.03 -3.14
N LYS A 111 15.57 -17.46 -1.87
CA LYS A 111 16.39 -18.62 -1.46
C LYS A 111 15.93 -19.91 -2.14
N LEU A 112 14.61 -20.07 -2.29
CA LEU A 112 13.99 -21.20 -2.99
C LEU A 112 13.97 -21.03 -4.52
N GLN A 113 14.56 -19.96 -5.06
CA GLN A 113 14.59 -19.62 -6.49
C GLN A 113 13.19 -19.51 -7.14
N LEU A 114 12.16 -19.24 -6.34
CA LEU A 114 10.80 -19.04 -6.82
C LEU A 114 10.69 -17.70 -7.55
N ARG A 115 9.88 -17.66 -8.61
CA ARG A 115 9.55 -16.45 -9.36
C ARG A 115 8.07 -16.48 -9.77
N PRO A 116 7.37 -15.33 -9.79
CA PRO A 116 7.78 -14.05 -9.23
C PRO A 116 7.83 -14.06 -7.68
N THR A 117 8.39 -13.00 -7.08
CA THR A 117 8.60 -12.85 -5.63
C THR A 117 7.83 -11.65 -5.07
N PRO A 118 6.50 -11.74 -4.86
CA PRO A 118 5.77 -10.75 -4.07
C PRO A 118 6.30 -10.68 -2.63
N ASN A 119 5.98 -9.62 -1.89
CA ASN A 119 6.44 -9.48 -0.50
C ASN A 119 5.97 -10.64 0.38
N ILE A 120 4.73 -11.08 0.19
CA ILE A 120 4.14 -12.26 0.83
C ILE A 120 3.56 -13.17 -0.25
N ARG A 121 3.88 -14.46 -0.18
CA ARG A 121 3.20 -15.53 -0.91
C ARG A 121 2.61 -16.51 0.10
N PHE A 122 1.32 -16.79 0.02
CA PHE A 122 0.72 -17.80 0.88
C PHE A 122 1.02 -19.20 0.33
N SER A 123 1.26 -20.17 1.21
CA SER A 123 1.39 -21.57 0.82
C SER A 123 0.06 -22.12 0.29
N GLU A 124 -1.04 -21.72 0.93
CA GLU A 124 -2.41 -21.98 0.50
C GLU A 124 -3.15 -20.63 0.38
N PRO A 125 -3.99 -20.42 -0.65
CA PRO A 125 -4.66 -19.15 -0.85
C PRO A 125 -5.61 -18.84 0.31
N ILE A 126 -5.71 -17.56 0.67
CA ILE A 126 -6.52 -17.08 1.79
C ILE A 126 -7.61 -16.13 1.33
N MET A 127 -8.74 -16.11 2.03
CA MET A 127 -9.81 -15.14 1.80
C MET A 127 -9.57 -13.86 2.61
N ILE A 128 -9.47 -12.72 1.93
CA ILE A 128 -9.38 -11.40 2.55
C ILE A 128 -10.57 -10.59 2.08
N ASP A 129 -11.51 -10.31 2.98
CA ASP A 129 -12.76 -9.57 2.65
C ASP A 129 -13.50 -10.16 1.42
N GLY A 130 -13.70 -11.48 1.42
CA GLY A 130 -14.35 -12.17 0.30
C GLY A 130 -13.49 -12.31 -0.97
N CYS A 131 -12.24 -11.85 -0.97
CA CYS A 131 -11.33 -11.95 -2.10
C CYS A 131 -10.29 -13.05 -1.89
N LEU A 132 -10.20 -14.02 -2.80
CA LEU A 132 -9.17 -15.06 -2.77
C LEU A 132 -7.80 -14.47 -3.11
N CYS A 133 -6.81 -14.68 -2.26
CA CYS A 133 -5.47 -14.10 -2.39
C CYS A 133 -4.37 -15.15 -2.24
N TYR A 134 -3.56 -15.32 -3.29
CA TYR A 134 -2.35 -16.16 -3.29
C TYR A 134 -1.09 -15.38 -2.86
N TRP A 135 -1.12 -14.07 -2.96
CA TRP A 135 0.01 -13.19 -2.67
C TRP A 135 -0.44 -11.80 -2.23
N LEU A 136 0.44 -11.12 -1.48
CA LEU A 136 0.31 -9.72 -1.12
C LEU A 136 1.57 -8.95 -1.53
N GLU A 137 1.37 -7.77 -2.10
CA GLU A 137 2.41 -6.78 -2.35
C GLU A 137 2.14 -5.55 -1.47
N TYR A 138 3.12 -5.13 -0.69
CA TYR A 138 2.99 -4.03 0.25
C TYR A 138 3.56 -2.72 -0.30
N LYS A 139 2.93 -1.60 0.07
CA LYS A 139 3.32 -0.24 -0.33
C LYS A 139 3.16 0.72 0.86
N ASN A 140 4.29 1.26 1.35
CA ASN A 140 4.34 2.23 2.45
C ASN A 140 3.97 3.67 2.00
N PHE A 141 2.87 3.84 1.26
CA PHE A 141 2.37 5.15 0.81
C PHE A 141 0.89 5.07 0.43
N PHE A 142 0.27 6.22 0.13
CA PHE A 142 -1.09 6.31 -0.40
C PHE A 142 -1.15 6.02 -1.91
N GLY A 143 -1.94 5.03 -2.34
CA GLY A 143 -2.01 4.62 -3.74
C GLY A 143 -2.92 5.52 -4.60
N PHE A 144 -2.41 6.17 -5.64
CA PHE A 144 -3.26 6.95 -6.56
C PHE A 144 -2.69 7.03 -7.99
N ARG A 145 -3.60 7.12 -8.98
CA ARG A 145 -3.28 7.03 -10.42
C ARG A 145 -2.44 8.19 -10.97
N SER A 146 -2.54 9.37 -10.37
CA SER A 146 -1.88 10.60 -10.86
C SER A 146 -0.40 10.70 -10.50
N ASN A 147 0.22 9.62 -10.00
CA ASN A 147 1.66 9.50 -9.84
C ASN A 147 2.25 8.77 -11.09
N PRO A 148 2.64 9.52 -12.14
CA PRO A 148 2.96 8.95 -13.46
C PRO A 148 4.24 8.10 -13.46
N PHE A 149 5.15 8.32 -12.51
CA PHE A 149 6.48 7.69 -12.51
C PHE A 149 6.49 6.24 -12.01
N ILE A 150 5.51 5.86 -11.18
CA ILE A 150 5.47 4.56 -10.50
C ILE A 150 4.50 3.58 -11.17
N ALA A 151 3.39 4.10 -11.73
CA ALA A 151 2.24 3.26 -12.08
C ALA A 151 2.54 2.19 -13.15
N SER A 152 3.29 2.49 -14.22
CA SER A 152 3.41 1.57 -15.36
C SER A 152 4.23 0.32 -15.06
N LYS A 153 5.37 0.45 -14.38
CA LYS A 153 6.22 -0.69 -13.97
C LYS A 153 5.53 -1.53 -12.91
N THR A 154 4.92 -0.88 -11.91
CA THR A 154 4.15 -1.57 -10.86
C THR A 154 3.00 -2.35 -11.45
N ILE A 155 2.18 -1.78 -12.34
CA ILE A 155 1.06 -2.50 -12.97
C ILE A 155 1.56 -3.73 -13.75
N LYS A 156 2.66 -3.62 -14.51
CA LYS A 156 3.25 -4.78 -15.22
C LYS A 156 3.68 -5.88 -14.26
N GLN A 157 4.33 -5.51 -13.15
CA GLN A 157 4.76 -6.44 -12.12
C GLN A 157 3.57 -7.16 -11.47
N LEU A 158 2.55 -6.41 -11.05
CA LEU A 158 1.35 -6.98 -10.43
C LEU A 158 0.58 -7.89 -11.37
N LYS A 159 0.46 -7.52 -12.65
CA LYS A 159 -0.14 -8.40 -13.68
C LYS A 159 0.63 -9.70 -13.85
N LYS A 160 1.97 -9.66 -13.78
CA LYS A 160 2.81 -10.86 -13.81
C LYS A 160 2.55 -11.74 -12.58
N TYR A 161 2.37 -11.15 -11.41
CA TYR A 161 2.05 -11.91 -10.20
C TYR A 161 0.69 -12.58 -10.36
N ALA A 162 -0.34 -11.83 -10.76
CA ALA A 162 -1.68 -12.34 -11.02
C ALA A 162 -1.71 -13.47 -12.05
N SER A 163 -0.90 -13.37 -13.12
CA SER A 163 -0.84 -14.41 -14.16
C SER A 163 -0.09 -15.68 -13.74
N CYS A 164 0.96 -15.55 -12.93
CA CYS A 164 1.82 -16.69 -12.57
C CYS A 164 1.38 -17.39 -11.28
N LEU A 165 0.80 -16.64 -10.34
CA LEU A 165 0.50 -17.12 -8.99
C LEU A 165 -1.01 -17.23 -8.71
N GLY A 166 -1.85 -16.64 -9.55
CA GLY A 166 -3.28 -16.48 -9.28
C GLY A 166 -3.61 -15.11 -8.67
N PRO A 167 -4.89 -14.86 -8.35
CA PRO A 167 -5.35 -13.60 -7.76
C PRO A 167 -4.56 -13.20 -6.51
N GLY A 168 -4.46 -11.90 -6.25
CA GLY A 168 -3.78 -11.40 -5.06
C GLY A 168 -4.10 -9.95 -4.82
N ALA A 169 -3.37 -9.33 -3.90
CA ALA A 169 -3.69 -7.97 -3.50
C ALA A 169 -2.48 -7.06 -3.32
N VAL A 170 -2.73 -5.77 -3.47
CA VAL A 170 -1.81 -4.71 -3.07
C VAL A 170 -2.33 -4.09 -1.78
N VAL A 171 -1.47 -4.03 -0.77
CA VAL A 171 -1.77 -3.44 0.53
C VAL A 171 -1.05 -2.11 0.63
N TYR A 172 -1.83 -1.02 0.69
CA TYR A 172 -1.32 0.33 0.88
C TYR A 172 -1.45 0.75 2.34
N LYS A 173 -0.36 1.23 2.94
CA LYS A 173 -0.36 1.68 4.34
C LYS A 173 -1.47 2.69 4.63
N LEU A 174 -1.57 3.72 3.79
CA LEU A 174 -2.49 4.84 3.97
C LEU A 174 -3.82 4.66 3.21
N GLY A 175 -4.00 3.52 2.54
CA GLY A 175 -5.10 3.30 1.63
C GLY A 175 -4.83 3.82 0.21
N PHE A 176 -5.90 4.00 -0.57
CA PHE A 176 -5.79 4.27 -2.00
C PHE A 176 -6.98 5.09 -2.51
N LYS A 177 -6.77 5.79 -3.62
CA LYS A 177 -7.82 6.44 -4.38
C LYS A 177 -8.67 5.40 -5.11
N THR A 178 -9.99 5.55 -5.10
CA THR A 178 -10.91 4.71 -5.86
C THR A 178 -10.50 4.65 -7.35
N GLY A 179 -10.55 3.45 -7.93
CA GLY A 179 -10.12 3.21 -9.32
C GLY A 179 -8.62 3.43 -9.55
N HIS A 180 -7.77 3.27 -8.52
CA HIS A 180 -6.32 3.36 -8.67
C HIS A 180 -5.76 2.28 -9.60
N ILE A 181 -6.14 1.02 -9.36
CA ILE A 181 -5.84 -0.15 -10.18
C ILE A 181 -7.18 -0.78 -10.55
N VAL A 182 -7.35 -1.11 -11.84
CA VAL A 182 -8.56 -1.71 -12.37
C VAL A 182 -8.15 -3.03 -13.05
N ASP A 183 -8.13 -4.09 -12.26
CA ASP A 183 -7.89 -5.48 -12.70
C ASP A 183 -8.65 -6.39 -11.73
N THR A 184 -9.48 -7.29 -12.25
CA THR A 184 -10.37 -8.14 -11.42
C THR A 184 -9.61 -9.18 -10.60
N ARG A 185 -8.34 -9.44 -10.92
CA ARG A 185 -7.48 -10.39 -10.19
C ARG A 185 -6.54 -9.72 -9.19
N ILE A 186 -6.58 -8.39 -9.10
CA ILE A 186 -5.72 -7.60 -8.21
C ILE A 186 -6.61 -6.76 -7.31
N HIS A 187 -6.73 -7.20 -6.07
CA HIS A 187 -7.50 -6.50 -5.04
C HIS A 187 -6.66 -5.42 -4.36
N LEU A 188 -7.30 -4.41 -3.80
CA LEU A 188 -6.64 -3.31 -3.11
C LEU A 188 -7.14 -3.26 -1.67
N PHE A 189 -6.22 -3.16 -0.72
CA PHE A 189 -6.55 -2.99 0.68
C PHE A 189 -5.77 -1.83 1.29
N ARG A 190 -6.38 -1.19 2.28
CA ARG A 190 -5.62 -0.41 3.27
C ARG A 190 -5.08 -1.40 4.31
N GLU A 191 -3.87 -1.14 4.79
CA GLU A 191 -3.17 -2.02 5.75
C GLU A 191 -4.02 -2.38 6.96
N ALA A 192 -4.70 -1.39 7.56
CA ALA A 192 -5.53 -1.61 8.73
C ALA A 192 -6.62 -2.67 8.49
N GLU A 193 -7.32 -2.59 7.36
CA GLU A 193 -8.36 -3.57 7.00
C GLU A 193 -7.75 -4.93 6.64
N ALA A 194 -6.68 -4.95 5.84
CA ALA A 194 -6.00 -6.20 5.49
C ALA A 194 -5.57 -6.99 6.73
N LEU A 195 -4.94 -6.33 7.70
CA LEU A 195 -4.51 -6.96 8.94
C LEU A 195 -5.70 -7.47 9.77
N ARG A 196 -6.78 -6.68 9.88
CA ARG A 196 -7.99 -7.10 10.60
C ARG A 196 -8.65 -8.32 9.97
N PHE A 197 -8.71 -8.40 8.65
CA PHE A 197 -9.27 -9.58 7.96
C PHE A 197 -8.37 -10.80 8.12
N LEU A 198 -7.04 -10.63 7.96
CA LEU A 198 -6.08 -11.72 8.11
C LEU A 198 -6.08 -12.28 9.54
N GLU A 199 -6.18 -11.43 10.57
CA GLU A 199 -6.30 -11.85 11.96
C GLU A 199 -7.57 -12.70 12.19
N ARG A 200 -8.71 -12.27 11.65
CA ARG A 200 -9.98 -13.02 11.77
C ARG A 200 -9.92 -14.39 11.09
N THR A 201 -9.39 -14.47 9.87
CA THR A 201 -9.26 -15.75 9.17
C THR A 201 -8.42 -16.78 9.92
N ALA A 202 -7.41 -16.32 10.67
CA ALA A 202 -6.62 -17.21 11.52
C ALA A 202 -7.41 -17.73 12.73
N ILE A 203 -8.20 -16.86 13.37
CA ILE A 203 -9.07 -17.24 14.50
C ILE A 203 -10.10 -18.26 14.05
N ASP A 204 -10.78 -18.02 12.92
CA ASP A 204 -11.83 -18.90 12.40
C ASP A 204 -11.28 -20.29 12.03
N SER A 205 -10.06 -20.33 11.48
CA SER A 205 -9.35 -21.58 11.17
C SER A 205 -8.96 -22.37 12.43
N THR A 206 -8.72 -21.69 13.55
CA THR A 206 -8.40 -22.30 14.84
C THR A 206 -9.64 -22.82 15.56
N LEU A 207 -10.78 -22.15 15.41
CA LEU A 207 -12.06 -22.58 16.01
C LEU A 207 -12.74 -23.69 15.21
N GLY A 208 -12.57 -23.72 13.88
CA GLY A 208 -13.13 -24.74 13.00
C GLY A 208 -12.45 -26.13 13.09
N SER A 209 -11.26 -26.22 13.69
CA SER A 209 -10.53 -27.49 13.87
C SER A 209 -10.87 -28.22 15.17
N GLY A 210 -11.67 -27.61 16.07
CA GLY A 210 -12.10 -28.19 17.35
C GLY A 210 -13.40 -28.99 17.32
N PHE A 211 -14.04 -29.13 16.15
CA PHE A 211 -15.27 -29.90 15.94
C PHE A 211 -15.09 -30.89 14.78
N ARG A 212 -14.13 -31.80 14.89
CA ARG A 212 -14.06 -33.04 14.10
C ARG A 212 -13.58 -34.19 14.95
#